data_AF-A0A3B8QLW7-F1
#
_entry.id   AF-A0A3B8QLW7-F1
#
_cell.length_a   1.000
_cell.length_b   1.000
_cell.length_c   1.000
_cell.angle_alpha   90.00
_cell.angle_beta   90.00
_cell.angle_gamma   90.00
#
_symmetry.space_group_name_H-M   'P 1'
#
loop_
_entity.id
_entity.type
_entity.pdbx_description
1 polymer ?
#
loop_
_entity_poly.entity_id
_entity_poly.type
_entity_poly.pdbx_seq_one_letter_code
_entity_poly.pdbx_strand_id
1 'polypeptide(L)'
;MITRKQVEEALSAVANASGKGMLLASNGLRNVQVMGKEVIVDVVSDSPVLHQKKKLEVEVLQALHARIDEKLQVTINLTVEAPESPETTLLRGKAIDGIQHVVAIASGKGGVGKSTVTANLAVTLAGMGFKVGILDADIYGPSMPLMFDVISDKPGAIEINGV
;
A
#
# COMPACT_ATOMS: atom_id res chain seq x y z
N MET A 1 37.90 -14.27 4.04
CA MET A 1 36.72 -14.87 3.37
C MET A 1 35.50 -14.38 4.12
N ILE A 2 34.50 -13.84 3.43
CA ILE A 2 33.29 -13.34 4.09
C ILE A 2 32.52 -14.54 4.63
N THR A 3 32.04 -14.45 5.86
CA THR A 3 31.29 -15.53 6.51
C THR A 3 29.86 -15.10 6.77
N ARG A 4 28.94 -16.08 6.86
CA ARG A 4 27.55 -15.84 7.27
C ARG A 4 27.46 -15.07 8.60
N LYS A 5 28.31 -15.43 9.56
CA LYS A 5 28.34 -14.78 10.88
C LYS A 5 28.68 -13.28 10.78
N GLN A 6 29.60 -12.90 9.90
CA GLN A 6 29.91 -11.48 9.65
C GLN A 6 28.74 -10.72 9.04
N VAL A 7 27.96 -11.36 8.16
CA VAL A 7 26.73 -10.78 7.60
C VAL A 7 25.68 -10.57 8.69
N GLU A 8 25.46 -11.56 9.55
CA GLU A 8 24.54 -11.45 10.69
C GLU A 8 25.00 -10.36 11.68
N GLU A 9 26.27 -10.32 12.04
CA GLU A 9 26.83 -9.25 12.90
C GLU A 9 26.66 -7.87 12.26
N ALA A 10 26.87 -7.75 10.95
CA ALA A 10 26.68 -6.50 10.22
C ALA A 10 25.23 -6.02 10.22
N LEU A 11 24.25 -6.93 10.24
CA LEU A 11 22.82 -6.62 10.21
C LEU A 11 22.18 -6.51 11.60
N SER A 12 22.94 -6.75 12.68
CA SER A 12 22.43 -6.74 14.06
C SER A 12 21.76 -5.43 14.50
N ALA A 13 22.20 -4.29 13.97
CA ALA A 13 21.68 -2.97 14.30
C ALA A 13 20.64 -2.43 13.31
N VAL A 14 20.24 -3.22 12.30
CA VAL A 14 19.24 -2.81 11.30
C VAL A 14 17.84 -3.01 11.89
N ALA A 15 17.01 -1.98 11.83
CA ALA A 15 15.62 -2.05 12.27
C ALA A 15 14.77 -2.82 11.24
N ASN A 16 13.65 -3.39 11.67
CA ASN A 16 12.64 -3.90 10.73
C ASN A 16 11.93 -2.75 9.99
N ALA A 17 11.15 -3.06 8.94
CA ALA A 17 10.56 -2.03 8.08
C ALA A 17 9.55 -1.14 8.84
N SER A 18 8.83 -1.70 9.82
CA SER A 18 7.91 -0.92 10.67
C SER A 18 8.60 -0.06 11.73
N GLY A 19 9.89 -0.28 12.00
CA GLY A 19 10.66 0.40 13.05
C GLY A 19 10.32 -0.04 14.48
N LYS A 20 9.54 -1.12 14.65
CA LYS A 20 9.09 -1.63 15.96
C LYS A 20 10.04 -2.66 16.57
N GLY A 21 11.14 -3.00 15.90
CA GLY A 21 12.11 -3.98 16.36
C GLY A 21 13.33 -4.07 15.46
N MET A 22 14.20 -5.03 15.77
CA MET A 22 15.40 -5.32 14.98
C MET A 22 15.13 -6.41 13.95
N LEU A 23 15.75 -6.29 12.78
CA LEU A 23 15.59 -7.22 11.66
C LEU A 23 15.86 -8.67 12.06
N LEU A 24 16.96 -8.93 12.78
CA LEU A 24 17.33 -10.28 13.20
C LEU A 24 16.40 -10.83 14.29
N ALA A 25 16.00 -9.97 15.23
CA ALA A 25 15.11 -10.35 16.33
C ALA A 25 13.70 -10.69 15.83
N SER A 26 13.25 -10.06 14.74
CA SER A 26 11.95 -10.33 14.12
C SER A 26 11.98 -11.46 13.10
N ASN A 27 13.05 -12.27 13.03
CA ASN A 27 13.24 -13.31 12.01
C ASN A 27 13.13 -12.77 10.58
N GLY A 28 13.50 -11.50 10.38
CA GLY A 28 13.40 -10.79 9.10
C GLY A 28 14.51 -11.15 8.13
N LEU A 29 15.58 -11.82 8.57
CA LEU A 29 16.63 -12.36 7.69
C LEU A 29 16.42 -13.87 7.54
N ARG A 30 15.95 -14.31 6.38
CA ARG A 30 15.58 -15.72 6.15
C ARG A 30 16.72 -16.56 5.60
N ASN A 31 17.54 -15.96 4.75
CA ASN A 31 18.62 -16.66 4.08
C ASN A 31 19.82 -15.72 3.88
N VAL A 32 21.01 -16.32 3.92
CA VAL A 32 22.28 -15.64 3.65
C VAL A 32 23.14 -16.59 2.83
N GLN A 33 23.46 -16.19 1.60
CA GLN A 33 24.38 -16.91 0.72
C GLN A 33 25.59 -16.01 0.46
N VAL A 34 26.79 -16.57 0.62
CA VAL A 34 28.04 -15.84 0.43
C VAL A 34 28.86 -16.56 -0.63
N MET A 35 29.12 -15.88 -1.74
CA MET A 35 29.89 -16.39 -2.88
C MET A 35 31.07 -15.47 -3.17
N GLY A 36 32.17 -15.66 -2.43
CA GLY A 36 33.37 -14.83 -2.58
C GLY A 36 33.13 -13.37 -2.14
N LYS A 37 32.85 -12.49 -3.12
CA LYS A 37 32.53 -11.06 -2.92
C LYS A 37 31.05 -10.72 -3.17
N GLU A 38 30.25 -11.71 -3.51
CA GLU A 38 28.81 -11.57 -3.66
C GLU A 38 28.11 -12.08 -2.41
N VAL A 39 27.15 -11.30 -1.92
CA VAL A 39 26.29 -11.66 -0.79
C VAL A 39 24.84 -11.52 -1.22
N ILE A 40 24.10 -12.62 -1.14
CA ILE A 40 22.66 -12.65 -1.42
C ILE A 40 21.93 -12.81 -0.08
N VAL A 41 21.01 -11.91 0.21
CA VAL A 41 20.19 -11.94 1.42
C VAL A 41 18.70 -11.93 1.10
N ASP A 42 17.97 -12.83 1.75
CA ASP A 42 16.51 -12.87 1.67
C ASP A 42 15.95 -12.17 2.90
N VAL A 43 15.31 -11.01 2.68
CA VAL A 43 14.85 -10.11 3.73
C VAL A 43 13.32 -10.06 3.69
N VAL A 44 12.71 -10.22 4.86
CA VAL A 44 11.26 -10.13 5.06
C VAL A 44 10.93 -8.78 5.67
N SER A 45 10.05 -8.05 4.99
CA SER A 45 9.46 -6.81 5.45
C SER A 45 8.15 -7.10 6.19
N ASP A 46 8.06 -6.59 7.41
CA ASP A 46 6.86 -6.65 8.27
C ASP A 46 5.84 -5.54 7.97
N SER A 47 6.05 -4.78 6.89
CA SER A 47 5.19 -3.68 6.47
C SER A 47 4.88 -3.73 4.98
N PRO A 48 3.61 -3.58 4.57
CA PRO A 48 3.25 -3.56 3.15
C PRO A 48 3.60 -2.22 2.49
N VAL A 49 3.99 -1.21 3.26
CA VAL A 49 4.16 0.18 2.81
C VAL A 49 5.45 0.37 2.01
N LEU A 50 5.33 0.88 0.78
CA LEU A 50 6.44 0.97 -0.18
C LEU A 50 7.67 1.73 0.35
N HIS A 51 7.48 2.89 0.99
CA HIS A 51 8.61 3.68 1.49
C HIS A 51 9.35 2.99 2.65
N GLN A 52 8.65 2.21 3.47
CA GLN A 52 9.25 1.44 4.56
C GLN A 52 10.10 0.27 4.02
N LYS A 53 9.62 -0.41 2.98
CA LYS A 53 10.37 -1.44 2.26
C LYS A 53 11.66 -0.90 1.67
N LYS A 54 11.59 0.23 0.96
CA LYS A 54 12.75 0.86 0.34
C LYS A 54 13.76 1.36 1.37
N LYS A 55 13.28 1.89 2.50
CA LYS A 55 14.15 2.28 3.61
C LYS A 55 14.92 1.08 4.17
N LEU A 56 14.23 -0.04 4.44
CA LEU A 56 14.87 -1.27 4.92
C LEU A 56 15.94 -1.78 3.95
N GLU A 57 15.63 -1.82 2.64
CA GLU A 57 16.57 -2.24 1.59
C GLU A 57 17.86 -1.40 1.61
N VAL A 58 17.72 -0.08 1.73
CA VAL A 58 18.87 0.85 1.80
C VAL A 58 19.67 0.66 3.09
N GLU A 59 19.00 0.48 4.24
CA GLU A 59 19.69 0.27 5.53
C GLU A 59 20.48 -1.04 5.55
N VAL A 60 19.92 -2.12 4.99
CA VAL A 60 20.62 -3.41 4.83
C VAL A 60 21.85 -3.24 3.95
N LEU A 61 21.71 -2.58 2.79
CA LEU A 61 22.83 -2.33 1.88
C LEU A 61 23.94 -1.53 2.56
N GLN A 62 23.58 -0.42 3.21
CA GLN A 62 24.53 0.46 3.91
C GLN A 62 25.23 -0.28 5.06
N ALA A 63 24.51 -1.08 5.84
CA ALA A 63 25.08 -1.84 6.93
C ALA A 63 26.15 -2.85 6.46
N LEU A 64 25.90 -3.53 5.33
CA LEU A 64 26.84 -4.48 4.75
C LEU A 64 28.07 -3.77 4.16
N HIS A 65 27.87 -2.67 3.44
CA HIS A 65 28.98 -1.87 2.90
C HIS A 65 29.85 -1.25 3.99
N ALA A 66 29.25 -0.73 5.05
CA ALA A 66 29.98 -0.08 6.13
C ALA A 66 30.75 -1.04 7.04
N ARG A 67 30.24 -2.27 7.25
CA ARG A 67 30.79 -3.22 8.24
C ARG A 67 31.60 -4.36 7.63
N ILE A 68 31.46 -4.61 6.33
CA ILE A 68 32.17 -5.71 5.64
C ILE A 68 33.13 -5.17 4.58
N ASP A 69 32.61 -4.59 3.50
CA ASP A 69 33.39 -4.04 2.38
C ASP A 69 32.51 -3.09 1.56
N GLU A 70 32.98 -1.87 1.30
CA GLU A 70 32.28 -0.86 0.49
C GLU A 70 32.01 -1.34 -0.95
N LYS A 71 32.86 -2.24 -1.47
CA LYS A 71 32.76 -2.78 -2.84
C LYS A 71 32.03 -4.12 -2.91
N LEU A 72 31.33 -4.51 -1.85
CA LEU A 72 30.59 -5.76 -1.81
C LEU A 72 29.44 -5.74 -2.82
N GLN A 73 29.33 -6.80 -3.63
CA GLN A 73 28.16 -7.00 -4.48
C GLN A 73 27.06 -7.60 -3.61
N VAL A 74 25.95 -6.89 -3.45
CA VAL A 74 24.84 -7.28 -2.58
C VAL A 74 23.57 -7.40 -3.41
N THR A 75 22.95 -8.57 -3.35
CA THR A 75 21.63 -8.83 -3.92
C THR A 75 20.63 -9.02 -2.78
N ILE A 76 19.59 -8.18 -2.74
CA ILE A 76 18.56 -8.21 -1.69
C ILE A 76 17.25 -8.70 -2.30
N ASN A 77 16.79 -9.87 -1.89
CA ASN A 77 15.46 -10.36 -2.24
C ASN A 77 14.48 -9.98 -1.13
N LEU A 78 13.58 -9.06 -1.43
CA LEU A 78 12.62 -8.56 -0.44
C LEU A 78 11.25 -9.24 -0.58
N THR A 79 10.84 -9.94 0.46
CA THR A 79 9.49 -10.52 0.61
C THR A 79 8.69 -9.78 1.67
N VAL A 80 7.36 -9.82 1.59
CA VAL A 80 6.48 -9.07 2.49
C VAL A 80 5.64 -10.04 3.28
N GLU A 81 5.87 -10.09 4.58
CA GLU A 81 5.03 -10.80 5.56
C GLU A 81 4.61 -9.79 6.61
N ALA A 82 3.74 -8.87 6.21
CA ALA A 82 3.06 -8.04 7.19
C ALA A 82 1.96 -8.88 7.84
N PRO A 83 1.79 -8.86 9.17
CA PRO A 83 0.54 -9.34 9.75
C PRO A 83 -0.58 -8.60 9.01
N GLU A 84 -1.63 -9.34 8.61
CA GLU A 84 -2.84 -8.70 8.11
C GLU A 84 -3.17 -7.58 9.08
N SER A 85 -3.17 -6.35 8.56
CA SER A 85 -3.48 -5.18 9.38
C SER A 85 -4.74 -5.53 10.16
N PRO A 86 -4.70 -5.54 11.51
CA PRO A 86 -5.87 -5.91 12.29
C PRO A 86 -7.02 -5.10 11.73
N GLU A 87 -8.11 -5.79 11.34
CA GLU A 87 -9.30 -5.17 10.77
C GLU A 87 -9.52 -3.88 11.54
N THR A 88 -9.24 -2.75 10.87
CA THR A 88 -9.32 -1.49 11.55
C THR A 88 -10.76 -1.39 12.01
N THR A 89 -10.96 -1.22 13.32
CA THR A 89 -12.25 -0.96 13.99
C THR A 89 -12.84 0.39 13.56
N LEU A 90 -12.65 0.77 12.30
CA LEU A 90 -13.53 1.66 11.61
C LEU A 90 -14.87 0.96 11.57
N LEU A 91 -15.93 1.69 11.92
CA LEU A 91 -17.31 1.33 11.63
C LEU A 91 -17.46 1.20 10.10
N ARG A 92 -16.92 0.13 9.52
CA ARG A 92 -17.25 -0.27 8.17
C ARG A 92 -18.65 -0.81 8.28
N GLY A 93 -19.61 -0.11 7.68
CA GLY A 93 -20.88 -0.73 7.33
C GLY A 93 -20.62 -2.06 6.60
N LYS A 94 -21.63 -2.93 6.53
CA LYS A 94 -21.52 -4.18 5.77
C LYS A 94 -20.87 -3.90 4.41
N ALA A 95 -19.89 -4.73 4.05
CA ALA A 95 -19.31 -4.67 2.72
C ALA A 95 -20.44 -4.74 1.68
N ILE A 96 -20.34 -3.91 0.65
CA ILE A 96 -21.29 -3.92 -0.45
C ILE A 96 -20.79 -4.95 -1.45
N ASP A 97 -21.57 -6.00 -1.68
CA ASP A 97 -21.20 -7.08 -2.59
C ASP A 97 -20.84 -6.52 -3.97
N GLY A 98 -19.71 -6.97 -4.51
CA GLY A 98 -19.16 -6.51 -5.79
C GLY A 98 -18.35 -5.21 -5.74
N ILE A 99 -18.28 -4.51 -4.59
CA ILE A 99 -17.45 -3.31 -4.43
C ILE A 99 -16.13 -3.64 -3.73
N GLN A 100 -15.01 -3.50 -4.46
CA GLN A 100 -13.67 -3.77 -3.92
C GLN A 100 -13.12 -2.62 -3.07
N HIS A 101 -13.44 -1.37 -3.43
CA HIS A 101 -12.90 -0.18 -2.80
C HIS A 101 -13.96 0.92 -2.65
N VAL A 102 -13.96 1.60 -1.50
CA VAL A 102 -14.82 2.76 -1.22
C VAL A 102 -13.92 3.94 -0.88
N VAL A 103 -14.06 5.04 -1.62
CA VAL A 103 -13.32 6.28 -1.39
C VAL A 103 -14.29 7.34 -0.92
N ALA A 104 -14.19 7.75 0.35
CA ALA A 104 -15.02 8.81 0.90
C ALA A 104 -14.43 10.19 0.58
N ILE A 105 -15.18 11.01 -0.16
CA ILE A 105 -14.85 12.42 -0.40
C ILE A 105 -15.79 13.28 0.44
N ALA A 106 -15.26 14.00 1.42
CA ALA A 106 -16.05 14.80 2.35
C ALA A 106 -15.49 16.23 2.48
N SER A 107 -16.36 17.18 2.80
CA SER A 107 -15.97 18.54 3.17
C SER A 107 -16.84 19.07 4.31
N GLY A 108 -16.23 19.79 5.25
CA GLY A 108 -16.97 20.44 6.34
C GLY A 108 -17.68 21.75 5.95
N LYS A 109 -17.59 22.16 4.68
CA LYS A 109 -18.13 23.42 4.14
C LYS A 109 -18.64 23.23 2.71
N GLY A 110 -19.62 24.05 2.31
CA GLY A 110 -20.12 24.13 0.92
C GLY A 110 -19.14 24.88 0.01
N GLY A 111 -19.16 24.57 -1.30
CA GLY A 111 -18.38 25.30 -2.31
C GLY A 111 -16.88 25.01 -2.38
N VAL A 112 -16.35 24.06 -1.61
CA VAL A 112 -14.91 23.74 -1.60
C VAL A 112 -14.44 22.80 -2.73
N GLY A 113 -15.33 22.48 -3.67
CA GLY A 113 -15.00 21.62 -4.81
C GLY A 113 -15.11 20.11 -4.58
N LYS A 114 -15.79 19.65 -3.52
CA LYS A 114 -16.05 18.21 -3.24
C LYS A 114 -16.54 17.47 -4.50
N SER A 115 -17.62 17.98 -5.10
CA SER A 115 -18.23 17.44 -6.31
C SER A 115 -17.26 17.42 -7.50
N THR A 116 -16.50 18.50 -7.69
CA THR A 116 -15.49 18.61 -8.76
C THR A 116 -14.41 17.54 -8.62
N VAL A 117 -13.91 17.32 -7.41
CA VAL A 117 -12.91 16.28 -7.12
C VAL A 117 -13.51 14.89 -7.36
N THR A 118 -14.72 14.63 -6.85
CA THR A 118 -15.42 13.35 -7.05
C THR A 118 -15.59 13.01 -8.53
N ALA A 119 -16.11 13.95 -9.34
CA ALA A 119 -16.35 13.73 -10.76
C ALA A 119 -15.05 13.45 -11.54
N ASN A 120 -14.01 14.27 -11.34
CA ASN A 120 -12.73 14.07 -12.04
C ASN A 120 -12.03 12.77 -11.63
N LEU A 121 -12.07 12.43 -10.34
CA LEU A 121 -11.52 11.16 -9.86
C LEU A 121 -12.25 9.98 -10.50
N ALA A 122 -13.58 10.02 -10.53
CA ALA A 122 -14.39 8.95 -11.10
C ALA A 122 -14.13 8.76 -12.60
N VAL A 123 -14.13 9.84 -13.39
CA VAL A 123 -13.85 9.79 -14.83
C VAL A 123 -12.42 9.29 -15.10
N THR A 124 -11.44 9.72 -14.29
CA THR A 124 -10.06 9.26 -14.43
C THR A 124 -9.94 7.76 -14.17
N LEU A 125 -10.52 7.27 -13.08
CA LEU A 125 -10.51 5.83 -12.76
C LEU A 125 -11.25 5.00 -13.81
N ALA A 126 -12.39 5.50 -14.30
CA ALA A 126 -13.11 4.85 -15.39
C ALA A 126 -12.25 4.80 -16.67
N GLY A 127 -11.56 5.90 -17.00
CA GLY A 127 -10.63 5.97 -18.14
C GLY A 127 -9.42 5.04 -18.01
N MET A 128 -9.04 4.67 -16.79
CA MET A 128 -8.02 3.65 -16.50
C MET A 128 -8.56 2.20 -16.57
N GLY A 129 -9.84 2.02 -16.89
CA GLY A 129 -10.47 0.70 -17.05
C GLY A 129 -11.12 0.13 -15.79
N PHE A 130 -11.22 0.91 -14.70
CA PHE A 130 -11.92 0.47 -13.49
C PHE A 130 -13.45 0.56 -13.63
N LYS A 131 -14.17 -0.33 -12.96
CA LYS A 131 -15.62 -0.17 -12.75
C LYS A 131 -15.84 0.81 -11.62
N VAL A 132 -16.49 1.94 -11.91
CA VAL A 132 -16.66 3.05 -10.96
C VAL A 132 -18.14 3.39 -10.83
N GLY A 133 -18.59 3.58 -9.59
CA GLY A 133 -19.89 4.14 -9.26
C GLY A 133 -19.70 5.38 -8.39
N ILE A 134 -20.64 6.33 -8.50
CA ILE A 134 -20.70 7.52 -7.65
C ILE A 134 -21.97 7.46 -6.83
N LEU A 135 -21.83 7.64 -5.51
CA LEU A 135 -22.95 7.85 -4.60
C LEU A 135 -22.86 9.28 -4.07
N ASP A 136 -23.78 10.13 -4.51
CA ASP A 136 -23.92 11.48 -3.98
C ASP A 136 -24.86 11.46 -2.77
N ALA A 137 -24.31 11.75 -1.59
CA ALA A 137 -25.09 11.85 -0.35
C ALA A 137 -25.51 13.30 -0.04
N ASP A 138 -25.25 14.24 -0.94
CA ASP A 138 -25.67 15.63 -0.79
C ASP A 138 -27.17 15.79 -1.14
N ILE A 139 -28.00 15.95 -0.11
CA ILE A 139 -29.47 16.05 -0.25
C ILE A 139 -29.89 17.40 -0.85
N TYR A 140 -29.06 18.45 -0.73
CA TYR A 140 -29.48 19.83 -0.97
C TYR A 140 -29.01 20.44 -2.30
N GLY A 141 -28.23 19.71 -3.10
CA GLY A 141 -27.73 20.23 -4.37
C GLY A 141 -27.37 19.13 -5.36
N PRO A 142 -28.09 18.99 -6.49
CA PRO A 142 -27.84 17.95 -7.48
C PRO A 142 -26.58 18.25 -8.31
N SER A 143 -25.40 18.15 -7.69
CA SER A 143 -24.14 18.47 -8.34
C SER A 143 -23.73 17.38 -9.32
N MET A 144 -23.91 16.10 -8.97
CA MET A 144 -23.50 14.98 -9.84
C MET A 144 -24.33 14.89 -11.12
N PRO A 145 -25.68 14.89 -11.10
CA PRO A 145 -26.45 14.85 -12.34
C PRO A 145 -26.14 16.02 -13.27
N LEU A 146 -25.88 17.22 -12.73
CA LEU A 146 -25.47 18.39 -13.51
C LEU A 146 -24.09 18.21 -14.13
N MET A 147 -23.09 17.75 -13.36
CA MET A 147 -21.71 17.59 -13.85
C MET A 147 -21.58 16.51 -14.92
N PHE A 148 -22.44 15.50 -14.91
CA PHE A 148 -22.47 14.44 -15.91
C PHE A 148 -23.47 14.68 -17.05
N ASP A 149 -24.14 15.83 -17.07
CA ASP A 149 -25.16 16.20 -18.07
C ASP A 149 -26.33 15.18 -18.18
N VAL A 150 -26.77 14.66 -17.03
CA VAL A 150 -27.83 13.63 -16.92
C VAL A 150 -29.02 14.10 -16.07
N ILE A 151 -29.24 15.41 -15.95
CA ILE A 151 -30.33 15.98 -15.11
C ILE A 151 -31.71 15.51 -15.57
N SER A 152 -31.89 15.37 -16.88
CA SER A 152 -33.16 14.95 -17.48
C SER A 152 -33.30 13.43 -17.53
N ASP A 153 -32.24 12.69 -17.22
CA ASP A 153 -32.25 11.24 -17.23
C ASP A 153 -32.95 10.73 -15.99
N LYS A 154 -33.72 9.66 -16.17
CA LYS A 154 -34.33 8.93 -15.06
C LYS A 154 -33.57 7.63 -14.88
N PRO A 155 -33.23 7.24 -13.65
CA PRO A 155 -32.64 5.94 -13.41
C PRO A 155 -33.61 4.86 -13.93
N GLY A 156 -33.10 3.99 -14.80
CA GLY A 156 -33.82 2.79 -15.20
C GLY A 156 -33.95 1.85 -14.01
N ALA A 157 -35.09 1.19 -13.89
CA ALA A 157 -35.24 0.06 -12.97
C ALA A 157 -34.80 -1.21 -13.70
N ILE A 158 -33.95 -2.00 -13.05
CA ILE A 158 -33.63 -3.36 -13.46
C ILE A 158 -34.06 -4.31 -12.34
N GLU A 159 -34.87 -5.29 -12.67
CA GLU A 159 -35.32 -6.31 -11.73
C GLU A 159 -34.22 -7.37 -11.60
N ILE A 160 -33.73 -7.62 -10.37
CA ILE A 160 -32.65 -8.58 -10.14
C ILE A 160 -33.20 -9.68 -9.24
N ASN A 161 -33.43 -10.86 -9.81
CA ASN A 161 -33.99 -12.04 -9.12
C ASN A 161 -35.44 -11.87 -8.60
N GLY A 162 -36.26 -11.04 -9.25
CA GLY A 162 -37.70 -10.90 -8.92
C GLY A 162 -38.00 -10.06 -7.68
N VAL A 163 -37.06 -9.19 -7.29
CA VAL A 163 -37.22 -8.09 -6.32
C VAL A 163 -36.59 -6.83 -6.89
#